data_AF-T1AS12-F1
#
_entry.id   AF-T1AS12-F1
#
_cell.length_a   1.000
_cell.length_b   1.000
_cell.length_c   1.000
_cell.angle_alpha   90.00
_cell.angle_beta   90.00
_cell.angle_gamma   90.00
#
_symmetry.space_group_name_H-M   'P 1'
#
loop_
_entity.id
_entity.type
_entity.pdbx_description
1 polymer ?
#
loop_
_entity_poly.entity_id
_entity_poly.type
_entity_poly.pdbx_seq_one_letter_code
_entity_poly.pdbx_strand_id
1 'polypeptide(L)'
;MTLLKDYRNLSLRLTDERKKHILEHPEMVSMFDAIKQTLIHPEKVIQSLSDPTVQLYYRFYRNTVVGDKHLCVIVKRNQDDAFILTAYLTDTIKKGVIRWEEI
;
A
#
# COMPACT_ATOMS: atom_id res chain seq x y z
N MET A 1 -16.99 0.67 -5.20
CA MET A 1 -15.63 0.39 -5.75
C MET A 1 -14.90 1.70 -6.00
N THR A 2 -13.63 1.80 -5.60
CA THR A 2 -12.77 2.98 -5.83
C THR A 2 -11.63 2.63 -6.80
N LEU A 3 -11.31 3.52 -7.73
CA LEU A 3 -10.12 3.42 -8.59
C LEU A 3 -9.05 4.40 -8.09
N LEU A 4 -7.87 3.87 -7.81
CA LEU A 4 -6.68 4.63 -7.44
C LEU A 4 -5.60 4.46 -8.50
N LYS A 5 -4.54 5.24 -8.42
CA LYS A 5 -3.38 5.16 -9.30
C LYS A 5 -2.11 5.04 -8.49
N ASP A 6 -1.13 4.31 -9.02
CA ASP A 6 0.22 4.30 -8.47
C ASP A 6 1.14 5.37 -9.11
N TYR A 7 2.38 5.43 -8.62
CA TYR A 7 3.47 6.27 -9.14
C TYR A 7 3.82 6.04 -10.62
N ARG A 8 3.37 4.93 -11.22
CA ARG A 8 3.53 4.61 -12.65
C ARG A 8 2.23 4.80 -13.43
N ASN A 9 1.23 5.45 -12.85
CA ASN A 9 -0.09 5.68 -13.45
C ASN A 9 -0.87 4.38 -13.73
N LEU A 10 -0.52 3.28 -13.06
CA LEU A 10 -1.26 2.01 -13.11
C LEU A 10 -2.58 2.15 -12.34
N SER A 11 -3.69 1.78 -12.96
CA SER A 11 -5.00 1.75 -12.31
C SER A 11 -5.07 0.60 -11.30
N LEU A 12 -5.35 0.94 -10.04
CA LEU A 12 -5.49 0.01 -8.92
C LEU A 12 -6.93 0.00 -8.43
N ARG A 13 -7.57 -1.16 -8.44
CA ARG A 13 -8.91 -1.33 -7.89
C ARG A 13 -8.86 -1.54 -6.38
N LEU A 14 -9.72 -0.81 -5.68
CA LEU A 14 -10.06 -1.07 -4.29
C LEU A 14 -11.55 -1.40 -4.21
N THR A 15 -11.86 -2.67 -3.98
CA THR A 15 -13.25 -3.12 -3.79
C THR A 15 -13.79 -2.60 -2.45
N ASP A 16 -15.11 -2.50 -2.33
CA ASP A 16 -15.73 -2.00 -1.08
C ASP A 16 -15.50 -2.99 0.08
N GLU A 17 -15.45 -4.29 -0.23
CA GLU A 17 -15.05 -5.34 0.72
C GLU A 17 -13.63 -5.11 1.28
N ARG A 18 -12.64 -4.89 0.40
CA ARG A 18 -11.25 -4.64 0.81
C ARG A 18 -11.11 -3.30 1.53
N LYS A 19 -11.83 -2.28 1.08
CA LYS A 19 -11.88 -0.99 1.77
C LYS A 19 -12.43 -1.15 3.18
N LYS A 20 -13.56 -1.87 3.34
CA LYS A 20 -14.15 -2.15 4.64
C LYS A 20 -13.16 -2.90 5.54
N HIS A 21 -12.55 -3.97 5.04
CA HIS A 21 -11.56 -4.76 5.78
C HIS A 21 -10.38 -3.91 6.31
N ILE A 22 -9.87 -2.98 5.49
CA ILE A 22 -8.80 -2.06 5.93
C ILE A 22 -9.30 -1.12 7.03
N LEU A 23 -10.52 -0.58 6.89
CA LEU A 23 -11.09 0.42 7.81
C LEU A 23 -11.73 -0.21 9.07
N GLU A 24 -11.81 -1.53 9.17
CA GLU A 24 -12.19 -2.24 10.41
C GLU A 24 -11.13 -2.06 11.51
N HIS A 25 -9.90 -1.72 11.14
CA HIS A 25 -8.83 -1.35 12.07
C HIS A 25 -8.95 0.15 12.42
N PRO A 26 -9.19 0.52 13.71
CA PRO A 26 -9.39 1.91 14.12
C PRO A 26 -8.26 2.85 13.70
N GLU A 27 -7.01 2.36 13.71
CA GLU A 27 -5.83 3.11 13.32
C GLU A 27 -5.76 3.43 11.82
N MET A 28 -6.53 2.72 10.99
CA MET A 28 -6.56 2.90 9.55
C MET A 28 -7.69 3.84 9.09
N VAL A 29 -8.65 4.17 9.95
CA VAL A 29 -9.82 5.01 9.61
C VAL A 29 -9.41 6.37 9.06
N SER A 30 -8.41 7.01 9.69
CA SER A 30 -7.86 8.31 9.25
C SER A 30 -6.78 8.19 8.16
N MET A 31 -6.40 6.97 7.77
CA MET A 31 -5.27 6.73 6.87
C MET A 31 -5.68 6.53 5.42
N PHE A 32 -6.96 6.67 5.06
CA PHE A 32 -7.41 6.42 3.69
C PHE A 32 -6.74 7.34 2.65
N ASP A 33 -6.56 8.63 2.96
CA ASP A 33 -5.84 9.53 2.06
C ASP A 33 -4.34 9.24 2.06
N ALA A 34 -3.76 8.79 3.18
CA ALA A 34 -2.39 8.31 3.24
C ALA A 34 -2.18 7.09 2.33
N ILE A 35 -3.14 6.15 2.23
CA ILE A 35 -3.07 5.03 1.27
C ILE A 35 -2.91 5.54 -0.17
N LYS A 36 -3.70 6.54 -0.57
CA LYS A 36 -3.58 7.13 -1.92
C LYS A 36 -2.20 7.76 -2.12
N GLN A 37 -1.74 8.51 -1.13
CA GLN A 37 -0.44 9.19 -1.15
C GLN A 37 0.73 8.20 -1.21
N THR A 38 0.66 7.07 -0.49
CA THR A 38 1.66 5.99 -0.57
C THR A 38 1.70 5.32 -1.94
N LEU A 39 0.56 5.23 -2.64
CA LEU A 39 0.52 4.65 -3.98
C LEU A 39 1.12 5.59 -5.03
N ILE A 40 0.78 6.88 -4.97
CA ILE A 40 1.21 7.90 -5.93
C ILE A 40 2.68 8.29 -5.69
N HIS A 41 3.08 8.40 -4.43
CA HIS A 41 4.43 8.78 -4.00
C HIS A 41 4.89 7.81 -2.91
N PRO A 42 5.17 6.54 -3.25
CA PRO A 42 5.83 5.64 -2.30
C PRO A 42 7.21 6.21 -1.93
N GLU A 43 7.82 5.74 -0.84
CA GLU A 43 9.26 5.87 -0.58
C GLU A 43 10.01 4.59 -0.97
N LYS A 44 9.31 3.45 -0.93
CA LYS A 44 9.86 2.17 -1.36
C LYS A 44 8.78 1.25 -1.94
N VAL A 45 9.11 0.54 -3.02
CA VAL A 45 8.27 -0.51 -3.58
C VAL A 45 9.06 -1.81 -3.63
N ILE A 46 8.54 -2.83 -2.96
CA ILE A 46 9.18 -4.14 -2.82
C ILE A 46 8.30 -5.19 -3.48
N GLN A 47 8.87 -6.01 -4.35
CA GLN A 47 8.19 -7.22 -4.79
C GLN A 47 8.35 -8.31 -3.73
N SER A 48 7.24 -8.98 -3.41
CA SER A 48 7.24 -10.12 -2.49
C SER A 48 8.12 -11.26 -3.03
N LEU A 49 8.83 -11.94 -2.13
CA LEU A 49 9.60 -13.14 -2.47
C LEU A 49 8.70 -14.37 -2.68
N SER A 50 7.60 -14.45 -1.94
CA SER A 50 6.69 -15.60 -1.98
C SER A 50 5.70 -15.54 -3.15
N ASP A 51 5.41 -14.35 -3.66
CA ASP A 51 4.49 -14.14 -4.78
C ASP A 51 4.98 -12.97 -5.65
N PRO A 52 5.59 -13.25 -6.82
CA PRO A 52 6.09 -12.21 -7.73
C PRO A 52 5.01 -11.24 -8.25
N THR A 53 3.72 -11.64 -8.17
CA THR A 53 2.59 -10.78 -8.56
C THR A 53 2.24 -9.75 -7.48
N VAL A 54 2.81 -9.87 -6.29
CA VAL A 54 2.53 -8.98 -5.15
C VAL A 54 3.63 -7.95 -4.99
N GLN A 55 3.21 -6.68 -4.91
CA GLN A 55 4.05 -5.53 -4.62
C GLN A 55 3.60 -4.85 -3.33
N LEU A 56 4.57 -4.41 -2.54
CA LEU A 56 4.39 -3.75 -1.26
C LEU A 56 4.92 -2.33 -1.38
N TYR A 57 4.03 -1.36 -1.22
CA TYR A 57 4.31 0.05 -1.28
C TYR A 57 4.46 0.56 0.14
N TYR A 58 5.58 1.20 0.43
CA TYR A 58 5.90 1.75 1.74
C TYR A 58 6.05 3.25 1.66
N ARG A 59 5.54 3.95 2.67
CA ARG A 59 5.84 5.35 2.94
C ARG A 59 5.79 5.61 4.44
N PHE A 60 6.73 6.38 4.96
CA PHE A 60 6.78 6.74 6.36
C PHE A 60 5.85 7.90 6.68
N TYR A 61 5.12 7.79 7.79
CA TYR A 61 4.24 8.82 8.31
C TYR A 61 4.57 9.08 9.77
N ARG A 62 4.78 10.36 10.09
CA ARG A 62 4.92 10.83 11.46
C ARG A 62 3.55 11.13 12.07
N ASN A 63 3.45 11.03 13.39
CA ASN A 63 2.25 11.37 14.16
C ASN A 63 0.98 10.65 13.68
N THR A 64 1.07 9.37 13.31
CA THR A 64 -0.14 8.55 13.17
C THR A 64 -0.78 8.36 14.55
N VAL A 65 -2.00 7.82 14.61
CA VAL A 65 -2.67 7.52 15.88
C VAL A 65 -1.90 6.54 16.77
N VAL A 66 -0.94 5.80 16.20
CA VAL A 66 -0.07 4.84 16.89
C VAL A 66 1.41 5.25 16.82
N GLY A 67 1.68 6.54 16.64
CA GLY A 67 3.03 7.12 16.56
C GLY A 67 3.60 7.11 15.15
N ASP A 68 4.93 7.17 15.06
CA ASP A 68 5.63 7.18 13.78
C ASP A 68 5.69 5.77 13.20
N LYS A 69 5.17 5.57 11.99
CA LYS A 69 5.03 4.25 11.36
C LYS A 69 5.24 4.32 9.85
N HIS A 70 5.63 3.20 9.26
CA HIS A 70 5.47 2.98 7.82
C HIS A 70 4.04 2.54 7.53
N LEU A 71 3.40 3.17 6.55
CA LEU A 71 2.20 2.64 5.92
C LEU A 71 2.60 1.71 4.79
N CYS A 72 2.22 0.43 4.92
CA CYS A 72 2.40 -0.59 3.89
C CYS A 72 1.09 -0.80 3.14
N VAL A 73 1.07 -0.58 1.82
CA VAL A 73 -0.06 -0.91 0.94
C VAL A 73 0.33 -2.09 0.05
N ILE A 74 -0.44 -3.18 0.14
CA ILE A 74 -0.17 -4.40 -0.61
C ILE A 74 -1.06 -4.44 -1.85
N VAL A 75 -0.42 -4.54 -3.02
CA VAL A 75 -1.07 -4.60 -4.33
C VAL A 75 -0.76 -5.94 -4.99
N LYS A 76 -1.78 -6.61 -5.52
CA LYS A 76 -1.61 -7.76 -6.40
C LYS A 76 -1.82 -7.34 -7.85
N ARG A 77 -0.91 -7.76 -8.72
CA ARG A 77 -0.87 -7.45 -10.16
C ARG A 77 -0.95 -8.72 -10.97
N ASN A 78 -2.06 -8.89 -11.69
CA ASN A 78 -2.22 -9.89 -12.73
C ASN A 78 -1.85 -9.27 -14.09
N GLN A 79 -1.94 -10.03 -15.19
CA GLN A 79 -1.57 -9.56 -16.53
C GLN A 79 -2.29 -8.25 -16.92
N ASP A 80 -3.60 -8.16 -16.65
CA ASP A 80 -4.43 -7.02 -17.08
C ASP A 80 -5.20 -6.35 -15.94
N ASP A 81 -5.01 -6.78 -14.68
CA ASP A 81 -5.70 -6.21 -13.51
C ASP A 81 -4.72 -5.99 -12.36
N ALA A 82 -4.98 -4.96 -11.57
CA ALA A 82 -4.25 -4.70 -10.35
C ALA A 82 -5.21 -4.23 -9.26
N PHE A 83 -5.08 -4.79 -8.06
CA PHE A 83 -5.98 -4.49 -6.97
C PHE A 83 -5.26 -4.49 -5.62
N ILE A 84 -5.81 -3.72 -4.69
CA ILE A 84 -5.29 -3.59 -3.33
C ILE A 84 -5.82 -4.76 -2.49
N LEU A 85 -4.90 -5.51 -1.89
CA LEU A 85 -5.21 -6.64 -1.01
C LEU A 85 -5.50 -6.17 0.43
N THR A 86 -4.66 -5.28 0.95
CA THR A 86 -4.76 -4.74 2.31
C THR A 86 -3.79 -3.55 2.46
N ALA A 87 -3.95 -2.79 3.53
CA ALA A 87 -3.00 -1.78 3.97
C ALA A 87 -2.94 -1.76 5.50
N TYR A 88 -1.76 -1.55 6.07
CA TYR A 88 -1.56 -1.51 7.53
C TYR A 88 -0.33 -0.69 7.90
N LEU A 89 -0.29 -0.25 9.16
CA LEU A 89 0.87 0.42 9.76
C LEU A 89 1.86 -0.60 10.33
N THR A 90 3.15 -0.33 10.18
CA THR A 90 4.22 -1.23 10.66
C THR A 90 5.49 -0.45 10.98
N ASP A 91 6.29 -0.98 11.91
CA ASP A 91 7.63 -0.49 12.22
C ASP A 91 8.71 -1.00 11.25
N THR A 92 8.35 -1.94 10.36
CA THR A 92 9.33 -2.68 9.56
C THR A 92 8.99 -2.68 8.08
N ILE A 93 10.03 -2.55 7.26
CA ILE A 93 9.95 -2.77 5.82
C ILE A 93 10.28 -4.25 5.56
N LYS A 94 9.39 -4.97 4.84
CA LYS A 94 9.64 -6.38 4.50
C LYS A 94 10.86 -6.52 3.59
N LYS A 95 11.59 -7.64 3.74
CA LYS A 95 12.64 -8.03 2.80
C LYS A 95 12.03 -8.51 1.48
N GLY A 96 12.67 -8.19 0.36
CA GLY A 96 12.27 -8.64 -0.96
C GLY A 96 13.09 -7.97 -2.07
N VAL A 97 12.64 -8.13 -3.32
CA VAL A 97 13.31 -7.49 -4.46
C VAL A 97 12.85 -6.04 -4.53
N ILE A 98 13.78 -5.11 -4.32
CA ILE A 98 13.50 -3.67 -4.45
C ILE A 98 13.15 -3.39 -5.91
N ARG A 99 11.94 -2.88 -6.15
CA ARG A 99 11.46 -2.49 -7.48
C ARG A 99 11.55 -0.99 -7.70
N TRP A 100 11.55 -0.21 -6.63
CA TRP A 100 11.72 1.23 -6.64
C TRP A 100 12.06 1.71 -5.23
N GLU A 101 12.86 2.77 -5.12
CA GLU A 101 13.25 3.43 -3.88
C GLU A 101 13.49 4.91 -4.21
N GLU A 102 12.94 5.80 -3.39
CA GLU A 102 13.23 7.24 -3.48
C GLU A 102 14.67 7.46 -3.00
N ILE A 103 15.52 8.04 -3.85
CA ILE A 103 16.94 8.34 -3.56
C ILE A 103 17.05 9.79 -3.10
#